data_AF-A0AAW7AWZ4-F1
#
_entry.id   AF-A0AAW7AWZ4-F1
#
_cell.length_a   1.000
_cell.length_b   1.000
_cell.length_c   1.000
_cell.angle_alpha   90.00
_cell.angle_beta   90.00
_cell.angle_gamma   90.00
#
_symmetry.space_group_name_H-M   'P 1'
#
loop_
_entity.id
_entity.type
_entity.pdbx_description
1 polymer ?
#
loop_
_entity_poly.entity_id
_entity_poly.type
_entity_poly.pdbx_seq_one_letter_code
_entity_poly.pdbx_strand_id
1 'polypeptide(L)'
;MSIIPYLDGEIATSLIVGAIGSFVAGLLLPVIITLCRGIIGKILVIRKPVSINGVYDCKYYIPWKPYGQHVIYERIFIFQFGKKCYGYIINNTKDDSFRKLERPGIRLVGNIFLERYFIGWWSHPMPDDHTYGSFNMQIDPGGQKLEGFWTGESGAYHRVLGGGWVWEKQNIWYTIFHLIYFKIRGNKIF
;
A
#
# COMPACT_ATOMS: atom_id res chain seq x y z
N MET A 1 76.47 -40.65 -12.25
CA MET A 1 76.25 -39.20 -12.41
C MET A 1 74.80 -38.93 -12.00
N SER A 2 74.55 -38.58 -10.74
CA SER A 2 73.19 -38.33 -10.22
C SER A 2 72.99 -36.83 -10.07
N ILE A 3 72.11 -36.25 -10.88
CA ILE A 3 71.68 -34.86 -10.75
C ILE A 3 70.38 -34.88 -9.93
N ILE A 4 70.49 -34.68 -8.62
CA ILE A 4 69.33 -34.33 -7.79
C ILE A 4 69.32 -32.79 -7.79
N PRO A 5 68.28 -32.12 -8.33
CA PRO A 5 68.19 -30.68 -8.23
C PRO A 5 67.87 -30.32 -6.77
N TYR A 6 68.76 -29.52 -6.16
CA TYR A 6 68.48 -28.83 -4.92
C TYR A 6 67.31 -27.88 -5.18
N LEU A 7 66.15 -28.18 -4.59
CA LEU A 7 65.02 -27.27 -4.59
C LEU A 7 65.38 -26.13 -3.63
N ASP A 8 65.59 -24.92 -4.14
CA ASP A 8 65.93 -23.75 -3.33
C ASP A 8 64.88 -23.54 -2.21
N GLY A 9 65.36 -23.40 -0.96
CA GLY A 9 64.50 -23.32 0.23
C GLY A 9 63.47 -22.19 0.20
N GLU A 10 63.73 -21.13 -0.57
CA GLU A 10 62.79 -20.03 -0.84
C GLU A 10 61.60 -20.45 -1.71
N ILE A 11 61.82 -21.30 -2.72
CA ILE A 11 60.75 -21.80 -3.59
C ILE A 11 59.84 -22.71 -2.77
N ALA A 12 60.42 -23.59 -1.96
CA ALA A 12 59.68 -24.49 -1.07
C ALA A 12 58.81 -23.73 -0.05
N THR A 13 59.34 -22.66 0.55
CA THR A 13 58.59 -21.84 1.52
C THR A 13 57.46 -21.05 0.88
N SER A 14 57.66 -20.48 -0.31
CA SER A 14 56.59 -19.76 -1.03
C SER A 14 55.41 -20.68 -1.39
N LEU A 15 55.69 -21.92 -1.77
CA LEU A 15 54.70 -22.94 -2.13
C LEU A 15 53.87 -23.36 -0.90
N ILE A 16 54.52 -23.52 0.26
CA ILE A 16 53.84 -23.86 1.52
C ILE A 16 52.95 -22.71 1.98
N VAL A 17 53.43 -21.46 1.91
CA VAL A 17 52.63 -20.28 2.29
C VAL A 17 51.43 -20.12 1.35
N GLY A 18 51.62 -20.32 0.05
CA GLY A 18 50.53 -20.33 -0.93
C GLY A 18 49.49 -21.42 -0.66
N ALA A 19 49.93 -22.64 -0.37
CA ALA A 19 49.05 -23.77 -0.07
C ALA A 19 48.23 -23.54 1.21
N ILE A 20 48.87 -23.03 2.28
CA ILE A 20 48.18 -22.69 3.54
C ILE A 20 47.19 -21.53 3.30
N GLY A 21 47.58 -20.50 2.55
CA GLY A 21 46.70 -19.38 2.20
C GLY A 21 45.45 -19.83 1.45
N SER A 22 45.61 -20.70 0.45
CA SER A 22 44.47 -21.27 -0.30
C SER A 22 43.58 -22.16 0.57
N PHE A 23 44.17 -22.94 1.48
CA PHE A 23 43.41 -23.79 2.41
C PHE A 23 42.58 -22.96 3.40
N VAL A 24 43.17 -21.91 3.97
CA VAL A 24 42.47 -20.98 4.88
C VAL A 24 41.38 -20.20 4.15
N ALA A 25 41.66 -19.73 2.92
CA ALA A 25 40.64 -19.07 2.09
C ALA A 25 39.47 -20.03 1.76
N GLY A 26 39.77 -21.29 1.43
CA GLY A 26 38.77 -22.32 1.16
C GLY A 26 37.89 -22.68 2.36
N LEU A 27 38.44 -22.61 3.58
CA LEU A 27 37.70 -22.83 4.84
C LEU A 27 36.84 -21.62 5.22
N LEU A 28 37.31 -20.40 4.97
CA LEU A 28 36.62 -19.17 5.38
C LEU A 28 35.54 -18.72 4.38
N LEU A 29 35.72 -18.99 3.09
CA LEU A 29 34.78 -18.58 2.04
C LEU A 29 33.34 -19.10 2.26
N PRO A 30 33.11 -20.38 2.62
CA PRO A 30 31.76 -20.89 2.89
C PRO A 30 31.11 -20.22 4.10
N VAL A 31 31.89 -19.90 5.13
CA VAL A 31 31.41 -19.23 6.35
C VAL A 31 30.99 -17.80 6.02
N ILE A 32 31.80 -17.07 5.26
CA ILE A 32 31.49 -15.71 4.78
C ILE A 32 30.24 -15.73 3.91
N ILE A 33 30.13 -16.65 2.95
CA ILE A 33 28.95 -16.79 2.09
C ILE A 33 27.69 -17.07 2.92
N THR A 34 27.80 -17.91 3.96
CA THR A 34 26.66 -18.26 4.83
C THR A 34 26.23 -17.07 5.70
N LEU A 35 27.18 -16.32 6.26
CA LEU A 35 26.92 -15.09 7.00
C LEU A 35 26.29 -14.02 6.11
N CYS A 36 26.83 -13.80 4.90
CA CYS A 36 26.27 -12.88 3.92
C CYS A 36 24.86 -13.28 3.52
N ARG A 37 24.58 -14.57 3.29
CA ARG A 37 23.22 -15.07 3.00
C ARG A 37 22.25 -14.85 4.16
N GLY A 38 22.70 -15.03 5.40
CA GLY A 38 21.87 -14.76 6.59
C GLY A 38 21.54 -13.28 6.76
N ILE A 39 22.51 -12.40 6.47
CA ILE A 39 22.33 -10.94 6.52
C ILE A 39 21.43 -10.47 5.36
N ILE A 40 21.70 -10.92 4.14
CA ILE A 40 20.89 -10.62 2.95
C ILE A 40 19.47 -11.15 3.11
N GLY A 41 19.29 -12.36 3.66
CA GLY A 41 17.99 -12.94 3.96
C GLY A 41 17.19 -12.12 4.98
N LYS A 42 17.85 -11.56 6.00
CA LYS A 42 17.22 -10.64 6.97
C LYS A 42 16.91 -9.26 6.37
N ILE A 43 17.75 -8.76 5.47
CA ILE A 43 17.55 -7.48 4.76
C ILE A 43 16.45 -7.61 3.68
N LEU A 44 16.25 -8.79 3.08
CA LEU A 44 15.22 -9.00 2.05
C LEU A 44 13.79 -9.17 2.62
N VAL A 45 13.61 -9.30 3.94
CA VAL A 45 12.30 -9.15 4.59
C VAL A 45 12.01 -7.67 4.87
N ILE A 46 12.39 -6.77 3.96
CA ILE A 46 11.73 -5.47 3.86
C ILE A 46 10.36 -5.76 3.27
N ARG A 47 9.35 -5.96 4.14
CA ARG A 47 7.95 -5.98 3.71
C ARG A 47 7.74 -4.71 2.90
N LYS A 48 7.31 -4.86 1.63
CA LYS A 48 6.96 -3.70 0.82
C LYS A 48 5.91 -2.91 1.59
N PRO A 49 6.08 -1.59 1.76
CA PRO A 49 5.10 -0.78 2.47
C PRO A 49 3.75 -0.94 1.76
N VAL A 50 2.70 -1.25 2.52
CA VAL A 50 1.36 -1.43 1.98
C VAL A 50 0.90 -0.10 1.39
N SER A 51 0.70 -0.09 0.07
CA SER A 51 0.18 1.07 -0.65
C SER A 51 -1.27 0.84 -1.04
N ILE A 52 -2.14 1.73 -0.57
CA ILE A 52 -3.55 1.72 -0.93
C ILE A 52 -3.88 2.69 -2.07
N ASN A 53 -2.86 3.22 -2.76
CA ASN A 53 -3.07 4.09 -3.93
C ASN A 53 -3.86 3.38 -5.02
N GLY A 54 -4.90 4.03 -5.53
CA GLY A 54 -5.67 3.53 -6.67
C GLY A 54 -7.15 3.82 -6.61
N VAL A 55 -7.87 3.24 -7.56
CA VAL A 55 -9.33 3.34 -7.66
C VAL A 55 -9.96 2.13 -6.99
N TYR A 56 -10.99 2.34 -6.19
CA TYR A 56 -11.74 1.31 -5.48
C TYR A 56 -13.22 1.42 -5.81
N ASP A 57 -13.86 0.27 -5.97
CA ASP A 57 -15.32 0.17 -5.93
C ASP A 57 -15.73 -0.10 -4.48
N CYS A 58 -16.59 0.76 -3.94
CA CYS A 58 -16.97 0.83 -2.54
C CYS A 58 -18.41 0.38 -2.36
N LYS A 59 -18.62 -0.59 -1.47
CA LYS A 59 -19.94 -1.10 -1.06
C LYS A 59 -20.23 -0.67 0.38
N TYR A 60 -21.43 -0.12 0.61
CA TYR A 60 -21.88 0.39 1.91
C TYR A 60 -23.01 -0.49 2.43
N TYR A 61 -22.92 -0.87 3.71
CA TYR A 61 -23.99 -1.60 4.41
C TYR A 61 -24.57 -0.70 5.49
N ILE A 62 -25.86 -0.40 5.38
CA ILE A 62 -26.60 0.43 6.33
C ILE A 62 -27.49 -0.47 7.21
N PRO A 63 -27.30 -0.52 8.54
CA PRO A 63 -27.94 -1.50 9.41
C PRO A 63 -29.42 -1.23 9.72
N TRP A 64 -29.95 -0.01 9.50
CA TRP A 64 -31.34 0.32 9.86
C TRP A 64 -32.38 -0.07 8.79
N LYS A 65 -31.95 -0.58 7.63
CA LYS A 65 -32.85 -1.12 6.60
C LYS A 65 -32.73 -2.64 6.58
N PRO A 66 -33.85 -3.38 6.41
CA PRO A 66 -33.84 -4.84 6.38
C PRO A 66 -32.79 -5.34 5.38
N TYR A 67 -32.01 -6.34 5.82
CA TYR A 67 -30.90 -6.95 5.10
C TYR A 67 -31.24 -7.11 3.60
N GLY A 68 -30.48 -6.42 2.75
CA GLY A 68 -30.49 -6.66 1.30
C GLY A 68 -30.87 -5.50 0.37
N GLN A 69 -31.23 -4.30 0.85
CA GLN A 69 -31.88 -3.32 -0.05
C GLN A 69 -31.12 -2.03 -0.42
N HIS A 70 -29.95 -1.71 0.15
CA HIS A 70 -29.17 -0.57 -0.36
C HIS A 70 -27.67 -0.84 -0.26
N VAL A 71 -27.13 -1.58 -1.23
CA VAL A 71 -25.71 -1.49 -1.55
C VAL A 71 -25.54 -0.28 -2.45
N ILE A 72 -25.12 0.84 -1.86
CA ILE A 72 -24.66 1.98 -2.67
C ILE A 72 -23.32 1.54 -3.27
N TYR A 73 -23.19 1.69 -4.58
CA TYR A 73 -21.95 1.44 -5.31
C TYR A 73 -21.34 2.77 -5.71
N GLU A 74 -20.28 3.15 -5.02
CA GLU A 74 -19.51 4.33 -5.37
C GLU A 74 -18.11 3.93 -5.78
N ARG A 75 -17.46 4.81 -6.54
CA ARG A 75 -16.07 4.64 -6.90
C ARG A 75 -15.25 5.72 -6.24
N ILE A 76 -14.15 5.35 -5.60
CA ILE A 76 -13.28 6.27 -4.88
C ILE A 76 -11.85 6.13 -5.40
N PHE A 77 -11.22 7.26 -5.70
CA PHE A 77 -9.78 7.34 -5.92
C PHE A 77 -9.07 7.68 -4.61
N ILE A 78 -8.14 6.84 -4.18
CA ILE A 78 -7.30 7.07 -3.02
C ILE A 78 -5.90 7.47 -3.46
N PHE A 79 -5.43 8.59 -2.92
CA PHE A 79 -4.06 9.08 -3.04
C PHE A 79 -3.38 9.14 -1.66
N GLN A 80 -2.22 8.52 -1.55
CA GLN A 80 -1.42 8.36 -0.35
C GLN A 80 -0.11 9.13 -0.49
N PHE A 81 0.15 10.01 0.47
CA PHE A 81 1.41 10.73 0.63
C PHE A 81 2.00 10.42 2.01
N GLY A 82 3.03 9.57 2.03
CA GLY A 82 3.57 9.01 3.26
C GLY A 82 2.50 8.18 4.00
N LYS A 83 2.16 8.56 5.23
CA LYS A 83 1.09 7.92 6.00
C LYS A 83 -0.29 8.52 5.75
N LYS A 84 -0.39 9.73 5.20
CA LYS A 84 -1.67 10.41 4.96
C LYS A 84 -2.30 9.91 3.67
N CYS A 85 -3.61 9.71 3.70
CA CYS A 85 -4.40 9.26 2.56
C CYS A 85 -5.60 10.19 2.38
N TYR A 86 -5.90 10.47 1.11
CA TYR A 86 -7.00 11.31 0.66
C TYR A 86 -7.85 10.51 -0.31
N GLY A 87 -9.17 10.51 -0.13
CA GLY A 87 -10.12 9.82 -0.99
C GLY A 87 -11.08 10.79 -1.66
N TYR A 88 -11.25 10.64 -2.98
CA TYR A 88 -12.11 11.45 -3.82
C TYR A 88 -13.13 10.57 -4.52
N ILE A 89 -14.38 11.01 -4.60
CA ILE A 89 -15.39 10.29 -5.38
C ILE A 89 -15.08 10.46 -6.87
N ILE A 90 -15.10 9.34 -7.57
CA ILE A 90 -15.16 9.30 -9.03
C ILE A 90 -16.62 9.09 -9.39
N ASN A 91 -17.23 10.08 -10.04
CA ASN A 91 -18.61 9.95 -10.51
C ASN A 91 -18.76 8.72 -11.40
N ASN A 92 -19.61 7.78 -10.98
CA ASN A 92 -20.02 6.68 -11.81
C ASN A 92 -21.05 7.23 -12.81
N THR A 93 -20.73 7.16 -14.11
CA THR A 93 -21.47 7.83 -15.20
C THR A 93 -22.91 7.36 -15.40
N LYS A 94 -23.38 6.38 -14.61
CA LYS A 94 -24.70 5.76 -14.72
C LYS A 94 -25.79 6.37 -13.83
N ASP A 95 -25.44 7.20 -12.84
CA ASP A 95 -26.42 7.85 -11.96
C ASP A 95 -26.33 9.38 -12.12
N ASP A 96 -27.35 9.98 -12.74
CA ASP A 96 -27.41 11.41 -13.07
C ASP A 96 -27.41 12.31 -11.84
N SER A 97 -27.76 11.78 -10.67
CA SER A 97 -27.73 12.52 -9.40
C SER A 97 -26.33 12.97 -8.98
N PHE A 98 -25.30 12.19 -9.33
CA PHE A 98 -23.90 12.51 -9.01
C PHE A 98 -23.19 13.31 -10.11
N ARG A 99 -23.75 13.42 -11.32
CA ARG A 99 -23.18 14.23 -12.41
C ARG A 99 -23.08 15.74 -12.09
N LYS A 100 -23.86 16.21 -11.12
CA LYS A 100 -23.87 17.62 -10.67
C LYS A 100 -22.74 17.99 -9.70
N LEU A 101 -21.92 17.03 -9.26
CA LEU A 101 -20.73 17.35 -8.47
C LEU A 101 -19.65 17.96 -9.39
N GLU A 102 -19.74 19.27 -9.64
CA GLU A 102 -18.77 20.04 -10.43
C GLU A 102 -17.35 20.00 -9.82
N ARG A 103 -17.23 19.60 -8.55
CA ARG A 103 -15.96 19.35 -7.87
C ARG A 103 -16.10 18.06 -7.04
N PRO A 104 -15.34 16.99 -7.32
CA PRO A 104 -15.29 15.85 -6.41
C PRO A 104 -14.64 16.32 -5.12
N GLY A 105 -15.45 16.65 -4.11
CA GLY A 105 -14.97 16.99 -2.78
C GLY A 105 -14.13 15.86 -2.20
N ILE A 106 -13.13 16.22 -1.38
CA ILE A 106 -12.42 15.22 -0.56
C ILE A 106 -13.46 14.59 0.36
N ARG A 107 -13.70 13.29 0.18
CA ARG A 107 -14.66 12.56 1.01
C ARG A 107 -13.98 11.95 2.22
N LEU A 108 -12.69 11.66 2.12
CA LEU A 108 -11.96 10.86 3.09
C LEU A 108 -10.60 11.47 3.32
N VAL A 109 -10.25 11.65 4.58
CA VAL A 109 -8.87 11.91 4.97
C VAL A 109 -8.55 11.03 6.16
N GLY A 110 -7.44 10.32 6.06
CA GLY A 110 -7.01 9.46 7.13
C GLY A 110 -5.53 9.14 7.07
N ASN A 111 -5.11 8.21 7.91
CA ASN A 111 -3.75 7.75 7.99
C ASN A 111 -3.66 6.22 7.96
N ILE A 112 -2.55 5.73 7.43
CA ILE A 112 -2.17 4.33 7.53
C ILE A 112 -1.46 4.10 8.86
N PHE A 113 -2.07 3.27 9.70
CA PHE A 113 -1.56 2.84 10.99
C PHE A 113 -1.11 1.38 10.93
N LEU A 114 0.11 1.12 11.41
CA LEU A 114 0.74 -0.21 11.45
C LEU A 114 0.71 -0.97 10.11
N GLU A 115 0.66 -0.25 8.98
CA GLU A 115 0.55 -0.82 7.62
C GLU A 115 -0.65 -1.76 7.43
N ARG A 116 -1.63 -1.68 8.33
CA ARG A 116 -2.76 -2.62 8.41
C ARG A 116 -4.10 -1.94 8.52
N TYR A 117 -4.13 -0.70 8.97
CA TYR A 117 -5.37 0.02 9.20
C TYR A 117 -5.32 1.36 8.47
N PHE A 118 -6.38 1.66 7.74
CA PHE A 118 -6.67 2.98 7.22
C PHE A 118 -7.77 3.59 8.10
N ILE A 119 -7.40 4.62 8.86
CA ILE A 119 -8.26 5.22 9.89
C ILE A 119 -8.35 6.71 9.63
N GLY A 120 -9.53 7.30 9.74
CA GLY A 120 -9.68 8.72 9.47
C GLY A 120 -11.10 9.21 9.65
N TRP A 121 -11.36 10.33 8.98
CA TRP A 121 -12.67 10.96 8.92
C TRP A 121 -13.20 10.95 7.50
N TRP A 122 -14.52 10.94 7.39
CA TRP A 122 -15.22 11.06 6.13
C TRP A 122 -16.29 12.14 6.20
N SER A 123 -16.63 12.72 5.05
CA SER A 123 -17.69 13.71 4.90
C SER A 123 -18.60 13.35 3.73
N HIS A 124 -19.85 13.80 3.78
CA HIS A 124 -20.76 13.65 2.66
C HIS A 124 -20.24 14.46 1.45
N PRO A 125 -20.40 13.95 0.21
CA PRO A 125 -19.88 14.63 -0.96
C PRO A 125 -20.67 15.88 -1.38
N MET A 126 -21.92 16.02 -0.93
CA MET A 126 -22.74 17.19 -1.22
C MET A 126 -22.36 18.34 -0.27
N PRO A 127 -22.05 19.55 -0.79
CA PRO A 127 -21.65 20.70 0.03
C PRO A 127 -22.66 21.09 1.11
N ASP A 128 -23.94 20.90 0.82
CA ASP A 128 -25.05 21.29 1.71
C ASP A 128 -25.39 20.19 2.74
N ASP A 129 -24.77 19.02 2.63
CA ASP A 129 -24.97 17.91 3.56
C ASP A 129 -23.82 17.91 4.58
N HIS A 130 -24.16 18.33 5.80
CA HIS A 130 -23.23 18.39 6.93
C HIS A 130 -23.03 17.03 7.61
N THR A 131 -23.30 15.91 6.94
CA THR A 131 -23.01 14.58 7.46
C THR A 131 -21.51 14.30 7.39
N TYR A 132 -20.90 14.02 8.53
CA TYR A 132 -19.49 13.62 8.62
C TYR A 132 -19.31 12.58 9.71
N GLY A 133 -18.13 11.96 9.73
CA GLY A 133 -17.90 10.87 10.65
C GLY A 133 -16.48 10.36 10.63
N SER A 134 -16.28 9.23 11.30
CA SER A 134 -15.01 8.51 11.38
C SER A 134 -15.11 7.14 10.73
N PHE A 135 -13.98 6.59 10.33
CA PHE A 135 -13.90 5.23 9.82
C PHE A 135 -12.65 4.52 10.30
N ASN A 136 -12.72 3.20 10.33
CA ASN A 136 -11.60 2.31 10.55
C ASN A 136 -11.74 1.13 9.59
N MET A 137 -10.79 1.00 8.67
CA MET A 137 -10.72 -0.10 7.71
C MET A 137 -9.42 -0.86 7.85
N GLN A 138 -9.50 -2.18 7.88
CA GLN A 138 -8.37 -3.06 7.73
C GLN A 138 -7.97 -3.16 6.25
N ILE A 139 -6.66 -3.18 6.01
CA ILE A 139 -6.05 -3.29 4.69
C ILE A 139 -5.56 -4.73 4.54
N ASP A 140 -5.99 -5.38 3.46
CA ASP A 140 -5.44 -6.68 3.07
C ASP A 140 -3.93 -6.56 2.75
N PRO A 141 -3.08 -7.58 3.01
CA PRO A 141 -1.63 -7.47 2.78
C PRO A 141 -1.24 -7.07 1.34
N GLY A 142 -2.09 -7.32 0.34
CA GLY A 142 -1.86 -6.90 -1.04
C GLY A 142 -2.35 -5.48 -1.36
N GLY A 143 -2.98 -4.79 -0.42
CA GLY A 143 -3.64 -3.50 -0.63
C GLY A 143 -4.77 -3.56 -1.66
N GLN A 144 -5.31 -4.75 -1.95
CA GLN A 144 -6.35 -4.96 -2.97
C GLN A 144 -7.76 -4.81 -2.40
N LYS A 145 -7.90 -4.99 -1.08
CA LYS A 145 -9.18 -4.96 -0.39
C LYS A 145 -9.03 -4.15 0.90
N LEU A 146 -10.05 -3.34 1.19
CA LEU A 146 -10.18 -2.67 2.47
C LEU A 146 -11.55 -2.97 3.05
N GLU A 147 -11.61 -3.36 4.31
CA GLU A 147 -12.87 -3.71 4.97
C GLU A 147 -12.91 -3.14 6.39
N GLY A 148 -14.07 -2.66 6.81
CA GLY A 148 -14.24 -2.24 8.19
C GLY A 148 -15.52 -1.47 8.39
N PHE A 149 -15.46 -0.49 9.27
CA PHE A 149 -16.65 0.19 9.75
C PHE A 149 -16.49 1.70 9.66
N TRP A 150 -17.62 2.36 9.51
CA TRP A 150 -17.74 3.80 9.61
C TRP A 150 -18.82 4.14 10.63
N THR A 151 -18.67 5.32 11.22
CA THR A 151 -19.68 5.98 12.02
C THR A 151 -19.80 7.41 11.55
N GLY A 152 -20.99 8.01 11.60
CA GLY A 152 -21.17 9.41 11.26
C GLY A 152 -22.45 9.97 11.86
N GLU A 153 -22.47 11.28 12.04
CA GLU A 153 -23.65 12.00 12.52
C GLU A 153 -24.36 12.62 11.32
N SER A 154 -25.65 12.30 11.15
CA SER A 154 -26.45 12.98 10.15
C SER A 154 -27.04 14.27 10.73
N GLY A 155 -26.61 15.42 10.20
CA GLY A 155 -27.10 16.73 10.63
C GLY A 155 -28.60 16.90 10.44
N ALA A 156 -29.20 16.26 9.42
CA ALA A 156 -30.63 16.35 9.14
C ALA A 156 -31.51 15.56 10.13
N TYR A 157 -30.97 14.49 10.73
CA TYR A 157 -31.74 13.57 11.57
C TYR A 157 -31.28 13.56 13.04
N HIS A 158 -30.21 14.27 13.38
CA HIS A 158 -29.55 14.26 14.70
C HIS A 158 -29.34 12.83 15.24
N ARG A 159 -28.92 11.92 14.37
CA ARG A 159 -28.70 10.51 14.70
C ARG A 159 -27.29 10.11 14.35
N VAL A 160 -26.67 9.36 15.27
CA VAL A 160 -25.45 8.62 15.00
C VAL A 160 -25.82 7.39 14.19
N LEU A 161 -25.18 7.30 13.05
CA LEU A 161 -25.31 6.21 12.09
C LEU A 161 -23.97 5.49 12.01
N GLY A 162 -24.02 4.21 11.69
CA GLY A 162 -22.81 3.45 11.43
C GLY A 162 -23.12 2.30 10.50
N GLY A 163 -22.07 1.71 9.93
CA GLY A 163 -22.23 0.64 8.96
C GLY A 163 -20.91 -0.01 8.57
N GLY A 164 -21.01 -0.99 7.67
CA GLY A 164 -19.85 -1.68 7.11
C GLY A 164 -19.42 -1.06 5.77
N TRP A 165 -18.12 -1.05 5.53
CA TRP A 165 -17.49 -0.76 4.24
C TRP A 165 -16.71 -1.96 3.74
N VAL A 166 -16.89 -2.26 2.46
CA VAL A 166 -16.06 -3.23 1.73
C VAL A 166 -15.64 -2.58 0.42
N TRP A 167 -14.34 -2.38 0.25
CA TRP A 167 -13.75 -1.71 -0.89
C TRP A 167 -12.83 -2.67 -1.64
N GLU A 168 -13.01 -2.74 -2.96
CA GLU A 168 -12.27 -3.65 -3.83
C GLU A 168 -11.53 -2.83 -4.90
N LYS A 169 -10.21 -3.02 -4.98
CA LYS A 169 -9.34 -2.27 -5.88
C LYS A 169 -9.61 -2.64 -7.33
N GLN A 170 -9.74 -1.63 -8.16
CA GLN A 170 -9.88 -1.77 -9.60
C GLN A 170 -8.53 -2.01 -10.28
N ASN A 171 -8.58 -2.58 -11.47
CA ASN A 171 -7.40 -2.88 -12.28
C ASN A 171 -6.53 -1.61 -12.50
N ILE A 172 -5.21 -1.80 -12.59
CA ILE A 172 -4.19 -0.75 -12.71
C ILE A 172 -4.49 0.24 -13.85
N TRP A 173 -5.10 -0.21 -14.95
CA TRP A 173 -5.45 0.63 -16.09
C TRP A 173 -6.44 1.75 -15.73
N TYR A 174 -7.42 1.48 -14.86
CA TYR A 174 -8.34 2.50 -14.37
C TYR A 174 -7.63 3.53 -13.50
N THR A 175 -6.66 3.10 -12.71
CA THR A 175 -5.84 3.98 -11.88
C THR A 175 -5.00 4.92 -12.75
N ILE A 176 -4.36 4.40 -13.80
CA ILE A 176 -3.56 5.20 -14.74
C ILE A 176 -4.43 6.23 -15.46
N PHE A 177 -5.61 5.83 -15.96
CA PHE A 177 -6.53 6.74 -16.62
C PHE A 177 -6.91 7.92 -15.71
N HIS A 178 -7.23 7.66 -14.44
CA HIS A 178 -7.63 8.71 -13.51
C HIS A 178 -6.45 9.61 -13.10
N LEU A 179 -5.25 9.05 -12.90
CA LEU A 179 -4.05 9.84 -12.66
C LEU A 179 -3.76 10.80 -13.82
N ILE A 180 -3.89 10.34 -15.07
CA ILE A 180 -3.73 11.18 -16.27
C ILE A 180 -4.85 12.23 -16.33
N TYR A 181 -6.11 11.84 -16.10
CA TYR A 181 -7.25 12.76 -16.10
C TYR A 181 -7.08 13.88 -15.06
N PHE A 182 -6.70 13.54 -13.83
CA PHE A 182 -6.42 14.51 -12.77
C PHE A 182 -5.21 15.39 -13.11
N LYS A 183 -4.16 14.84 -13.71
CA LYS A 183 -3.00 15.64 -14.14
C LYS A 183 -3.36 16.64 -15.25
N ILE A 184 -4.19 16.24 -16.22
CA ILE A 184 -4.61 17.10 -17.33
C ILE A 184 -5.59 18.19 -16.86
N ARG A 185 -6.53 17.87 -15.96
CA ARG A 185 -7.47 18.86 -15.40
C ARG A 185 -6.93 19.65 -14.21
N GLY A 186 -5.84 19.18 -13.60
CA GLY A 186 -5.27 19.68 -12.33
C GLY A 186 -4.51 21.01 -12.40
N ASN A 187 -4.46 21.69 -13.55
CA ASN A 187 -3.90 23.05 -13.64
C ASN A 187 -4.79 24.14 -13.01
N LYS A 188 -5.78 23.77 -12.18
CA LYS A 188 -6.69 24.70 -11.50
C LYS A 188 -6.96 24.37 -10.01
N ILE A 189 -6.16 23.51 -9.36
CA ILE A 189 -6.39 23.12 -7.94
C ILE A 189 -5.15 23.36 -7.06
N PHE A 190 -4.35 24.37 -7.38
CA PHE A 190 -3.44 25.00 -6.44
C PHE A 190 -3.74 26.50 -6.39
#